data_AF-A0A949PBM6-F1
#
_entry.id   AF-A0A949PBM6-F1
#
_cell.length_a   1.000
_cell.length_b   1.000
_cell.length_c   1.000
_cell.angle_alpha   90.00
_cell.angle_beta   90.00
_cell.angle_gamma   90.00
#
_symmetry.space_group_name_H-M   'P 1'
#
loop_
_entity.id
_entity.type
_entity.pdbx_description
1 polymer ?
#
loop_
_entity_poly.entity_id
_entity_poly.type
_entity_poly.pdbx_seq_one_letter_code
_entity_poly.pdbx_strand_id
1 'polypeptide(L)'
;MKSINYKNLIEIVCRLYVFFFLTAYGLGKVLGAQFYTPDSIPPEIETMPISQIPDFDLAWVFMGRSFGYMLFIGIAEIIGALMLLFNKTKLIGTLILISIMVNVIVFDIFFLDEYGALASAIIYLLMLFTILLINKEKIVEVLKTLTHFDEKSKATFKEKLIKYSIIILTISVVFTINQLLVSWLGYGKG
;
A
#
# COMPACT_ATOMS: atom_id res chain seq x y z
N MET A 1 10.02 -6.25 -42.40
CA MET A 1 9.70 -5.36 -41.27
C MET A 1 9.19 -6.22 -40.12
N LYS A 2 9.86 -6.25 -38.96
CA LYS A 2 9.35 -6.98 -37.78
C LYS A 2 8.05 -6.31 -37.34
N SER A 3 6.96 -7.07 -37.18
CA SER A 3 5.68 -6.56 -36.69
C SER A 3 5.88 -5.95 -35.29
N ILE A 4 5.37 -4.73 -35.11
CA ILE A 4 5.44 -4.03 -33.82
C ILE A 4 4.56 -4.78 -32.82
N ASN A 5 5.11 -5.18 -31.68
CA ASN A 5 4.34 -5.76 -30.59
C ASN A 5 3.69 -4.64 -29.77
N TYR A 6 2.47 -4.26 -30.15
CA TYR A 6 1.71 -3.20 -29.49
C TYR A 6 1.48 -3.42 -27.99
N LYS A 7 1.33 -4.68 -27.54
CA LYS A 7 1.17 -4.98 -26.09
C LYS A 7 2.41 -4.56 -25.31
N ASN A 8 3.59 -4.92 -25.81
CA ASN A 8 4.86 -4.54 -25.18
C ASN A 8 5.06 -3.02 -25.18
N LEU A 9 4.66 -2.33 -26.25
CA LEU A 9 4.74 -0.88 -26.32
C LEU A 9 3.84 -0.21 -25.27
N ILE A 10 2.57 -0.61 -25.19
CA ILE A 10 1.62 -0.10 -24.19
C ILE A 10 2.15 -0.34 -22.78
N GLU A 11 2.68 -1.53 -22.51
CA GLU A 11 3.26 -1.84 -21.20
C GLU A 11 4.40 -0.90 -20.84
N ILE A 12 5.32 -0.63 -21.78
CA ILE A 12 6.44 0.29 -21.57
C ILE A 12 5.93 1.71 -21.31
N VAL A 13 4.94 2.19 -22.05
CA VAL A 13 4.33 3.50 -21.83
C VAL A 13 3.74 3.60 -20.43
N CYS A 14 2.91 2.62 -20.02
CA CYS A 14 2.34 2.59 -18.67
C CYS A 14 3.44 2.59 -17.60
N ARG A 15 4.49 1.77 -17.78
CA ARG A 15 5.59 1.68 -16.80
C ARG A 15 6.35 2.99 -16.66
N LEU A 16 6.73 3.62 -17.77
CA LEU A 16 7.51 4.85 -17.75
C LEU A 16 6.69 6.04 -17.24
N TYR A 17 5.41 6.12 -17.62
CA TYR A 17 4.52 7.17 -17.15
C TYR A 17 4.30 7.07 -15.64
N VAL A 18 3.91 5.89 -15.14
CA VAL A 18 3.73 5.66 -13.69
C VAL A 18 5.04 5.87 -12.93
N PHE A 19 6.17 5.38 -13.48
CA PHE A 19 7.48 5.59 -12.88
C PHE A 19 7.77 7.08 -12.65
N PHE A 20 7.61 7.91 -13.67
CA PHE A 20 7.96 9.33 -13.59
C PHE A 20 7.11 10.06 -12.53
N PHE A 21 5.78 9.92 -12.60
CA PHE A 21 4.88 10.64 -11.71
C PHE A 21 4.93 10.12 -10.28
N LEU A 22 4.89 8.80 -10.05
CA LEU A 22 4.92 8.28 -8.68
C LEU A 22 6.28 8.47 -8.01
N THR A 23 7.38 8.51 -8.77
CA THR A 23 8.68 8.93 -8.20
C THR A 23 8.63 10.40 -7.78
N ALA A 24 8.06 11.29 -8.59
CA ALA A 24 7.93 12.71 -8.25
C ALA A 24 7.05 12.94 -7.01
N TYR A 25 5.88 12.30 -6.94
CA TYR A 25 5.01 12.35 -5.76
C TYR A 25 5.68 11.74 -4.53
N GLY A 26 6.33 10.58 -4.67
CA GLY A 26 7.02 9.92 -3.57
C GLY A 26 8.16 10.77 -3.01
N LEU A 27 8.92 11.45 -3.89
CA LEU A 27 9.95 12.41 -3.46
C LEU A 27 9.32 13.62 -2.75
N GLY A 28 8.19 14.14 -3.24
CA GLY A 28 7.44 15.19 -2.56
C GLY A 28 7.05 14.82 -1.13
N LYS A 29 6.61 13.57 -0.91
CA LYS A 29 6.31 13.03 0.42
C LYS A 29 7.56 12.91 1.29
N VAL A 30 8.63 12.31 0.77
CA VAL A 30 9.87 12.09 1.54
C VAL A 30 10.54 13.41 1.94
N LEU A 31 10.47 14.43 1.08
CA LEU A 31 11.03 15.75 1.34
C LEU A 31 10.11 16.65 2.17
N GLY A 32 8.92 16.18 2.56
CA GLY A 32 7.94 16.97 3.31
C GLY A 32 7.33 18.13 2.53
N ALA A 33 7.43 18.11 1.19
CA ALA A 33 6.95 19.18 0.32
C ALA A 33 5.47 19.03 -0.08
N GLN A 34 4.83 17.90 0.24
CA GLN A 34 3.47 17.60 -0.21
C GLN A 34 2.36 18.00 0.78
N PHE A 35 2.60 17.96 2.09
CA PHE A 35 1.56 18.18 3.13
C PHE A 35 1.95 19.29 4.10
N TYR A 36 1.03 19.73 4.95
CA TYR A 36 1.29 20.77 5.95
C TYR A 36 2.27 20.30 7.03
N THR A 37 3.55 20.64 6.84
CA THR A 37 4.57 20.53 7.90
C THR A 37 4.24 21.48 9.06
N PRO A 38 4.80 21.25 10.27
CA PRO A 38 4.56 22.14 11.41
C PRO A 38 4.81 23.62 11.12
N ASP A 39 5.77 23.94 10.25
CA ASP A 39 6.13 25.31 9.89
C ASP A 39 5.29 25.88 8.73
N SER A 40 4.40 25.08 8.15
CA SER A 40 3.60 25.42 6.97
C SER A 40 2.10 25.22 7.18
N ILE A 41 1.63 25.07 8.42
CA ILE A 41 0.20 25.05 8.73
C ILE A 41 -0.34 26.48 8.57
N PRO A 42 -1.44 26.69 7.84
CA PRO A 42 -2.10 27.98 7.76
C PRO A 42 -2.50 28.53 9.15
N PRO A 43 -2.20 29.80 9.47
CA PRO A 43 -2.50 30.38 10.80
C PRO A 43 -3.97 30.30 11.20
N GLU A 44 -4.88 30.32 10.22
CA GLU A 44 -6.33 30.21 10.45
C GLU A 44 -6.71 28.84 11.04
N ILE A 45 -6.00 27.77 10.65
CA ILE A 45 -6.25 26.40 11.11
C ILE A 45 -5.66 26.18 12.49
N GLU A 46 -4.50 26.79 12.80
CA GLU A 46 -3.82 26.59 14.09
C GLU A 46 -4.67 26.99 15.31
N THR A 47 -5.57 27.96 15.14
CA THR A 47 -6.43 28.47 16.21
C THR A 47 -7.86 27.93 16.17
N MET A 48 -8.20 27.17 15.13
CA MET A 48 -9.55 26.66 14.92
C MET A 48 -9.84 25.44 15.81
N PRO A 49 -11.02 25.33 16.44
CA PRO A 49 -11.42 24.10 17.10
C PRO A 49 -11.43 22.94 16.10
N ILE A 50 -10.89 21.77 16.49
CA ILE A 50 -10.78 20.59 15.60
C ILE A 50 -12.11 20.25 14.91
N SER A 51 -13.24 20.39 15.61
CA SER A 51 -14.58 20.11 15.08
C SER A 51 -15.05 21.07 13.97
N GLN A 52 -14.31 22.14 13.72
CA GLN A 52 -14.63 23.16 12.71
C GLN A 52 -13.62 23.16 11.54
N ILE A 53 -12.52 22.42 11.67
CA ILE A 53 -11.50 22.31 10.61
C ILE A 53 -12.10 21.52 9.44
N PRO A 54 -12.02 22.02 8.19
CA PRO A 54 -12.44 21.28 7.00
C PRO A 54 -11.70 19.94 6.87
N ASP A 55 -12.37 18.94 6.29
CA ASP A 55 -11.82 17.57 6.19
C ASP A 55 -10.48 17.53 5.45
N PHE A 56 -10.33 18.34 4.38
CA PHE A 56 -9.09 18.48 3.63
C PHE A 56 -7.93 18.95 4.52
N ASP A 57 -8.14 20.05 5.25
CA ASP A 57 -7.14 20.66 6.11
C ASP A 57 -6.75 19.72 7.25
N LEU A 58 -7.75 19.08 7.87
CA LEU A 58 -7.53 18.12 8.95
C LEU A 58 -6.67 16.95 8.47
N ALA A 59 -6.96 16.44 7.26
CA ALA A 59 -6.22 15.34 6.66
C ALA A 59 -4.79 15.75 6.28
N TRP A 60 -4.60 16.96 5.75
CA TRP A 60 -3.28 17.49 5.42
C TRP A 60 -2.40 17.75 6.64
N VAL A 61 -2.98 18.27 7.73
CA VAL A 61 -2.29 18.39 9.02
C VAL A 61 -1.94 17.00 9.58
N PHE A 62 -2.88 16.03 9.53
CA PHE A 62 -2.62 14.66 9.99
C PHE A 62 -1.46 14.02 9.24
N MET A 63 -1.47 14.09 7.90
CA MET A 63 -0.40 13.54 7.06
C MET A 63 0.93 14.24 7.33
N GLY A 64 0.91 15.57 7.42
CA GLY A 64 2.06 16.42 7.73
C GLY A 64 2.74 16.13 9.07
N ARG A 65 1.94 15.95 10.12
CA ARG A 65 2.40 15.57 11.46
C ARG A 65 2.86 14.10 11.53
N SER A 66 2.26 13.23 10.72
CA SER A 66 2.56 11.80 10.68
C SER A 66 3.75 11.48 9.77
N PHE A 67 4.91 12.11 10.03
CA PHE A 67 6.11 12.00 9.17
C PHE A 67 6.49 10.54 8.84
N GLY A 68 6.44 9.63 9.83
CA GLY A 68 6.75 8.22 9.59
C GLY A 68 5.77 7.54 8.62
N TYR A 69 4.48 7.85 8.69
CA TYR A 69 3.46 7.32 7.77
C TYR A 69 3.65 7.91 6.36
N MET A 70 3.86 9.22 6.27
CA MET A 70 4.14 9.90 5.01
C MET A 70 5.39 9.34 4.31
N LEU A 71 6.48 9.14 5.07
CA LEU A 71 7.73 8.56 4.59
C LEU A 71 7.55 7.11 4.14
N PHE A 72 6.76 6.31 4.87
CA PHE A 72 6.44 4.94 4.48
C PHE A 72 5.75 4.90 3.10
N ILE A 73 4.73 5.75 2.88
CA ILE A 73 4.05 5.84 1.59
C ILE A 73 5.02 6.32 0.50
N GLY A 74 5.75 7.41 0.74
CA GLY A 74 6.66 7.98 -0.25
C GLY A 74 7.78 7.04 -0.67
N ILE A 75 8.38 6.32 0.28
CA ILE A 75 9.40 5.30 0.00
C ILE A 75 8.79 4.14 -0.79
N ALA A 76 7.58 3.68 -0.44
CA ALA A 76 6.90 2.62 -1.17
C ALA A 76 6.58 3.03 -2.62
N GLU A 77 6.17 4.28 -2.85
CA GLU A 77 5.98 4.85 -4.19
C GLU A 77 7.30 4.84 -4.99
N ILE A 78 8.39 5.34 -4.41
CA ILE A 78 9.70 5.40 -5.09
C ILE A 78 10.24 4.00 -5.39
N ILE A 79 10.25 3.09 -4.41
CA ILE A 79 10.75 1.73 -4.60
C ILE A 79 9.90 1.01 -5.65
N GLY A 80 8.58 1.06 -5.52
CA GLY A 80 7.67 0.43 -6.47
C GLY A 80 7.85 0.98 -7.89
N ALA A 81 8.01 2.30 -8.03
CA ALA A 81 8.25 2.97 -9.30
C ALA A 81 9.60 2.55 -9.92
N LEU A 82 10.70 2.56 -9.15
CA LEU A 82 12.02 2.12 -9.62
C LEU A 82 11.98 0.66 -10.11
N MET A 83 11.23 -0.20 -9.43
CA MET A 83 11.05 -1.59 -9.83
C MET A 83 10.31 -1.74 -11.18
N LEU A 84 9.50 -0.74 -11.59
CA LEU A 84 8.88 -0.73 -12.92
C LEU A 84 9.90 -0.54 -14.04
N LEU A 85 11.12 -0.06 -13.79
CA LEU A 85 12.13 0.10 -14.85
C LEU A 85 12.73 -1.24 -15.31
N PHE A 86 12.76 -2.25 -14.43
CA PHE A 86 13.39 -3.53 -14.73
C PHE A 86 12.35 -4.62 -15.03
N ASN A 87 12.54 -5.34 -16.14
CA ASN A 87 11.64 -6.41 -16.57
C ASN A 87 11.49 -7.55 -15.54
N LYS A 88 12.49 -7.74 -14.68
CA LYS A 88 12.50 -8.77 -13.64
C LYS A 88 11.65 -8.39 -12.42
N THR A 89 11.56 -7.11 -12.09
CA THR A 89 10.91 -6.62 -10.87
C THR A 89 9.59 -5.91 -11.11
N LYS A 90 9.23 -5.62 -12.37
CA LYS A 90 8.04 -4.84 -12.74
C LYS A 90 6.74 -5.34 -12.10
N LEU A 91 6.53 -6.66 -11.98
CA LEU A 91 5.32 -7.21 -11.38
C LEU A 91 5.25 -6.97 -9.87
N ILE A 92 6.38 -7.11 -9.17
CA ILE A 92 6.45 -6.85 -7.73
C ILE A 92 6.23 -5.36 -7.47
N GLY A 93 6.90 -4.48 -8.23
CA GLY A 93 6.68 -3.04 -8.17
C GLY A 93 5.22 -2.65 -8.45
N THR A 94 4.60 -3.29 -9.44
CA THR A 94 3.18 -3.06 -9.78
C THR A 94 2.26 -3.39 -8.60
N LEU A 95 2.48 -4.52 -7.92
CA LEU A 95 1.66 -4.92 -6.77
C LEU A 95 1.82 -3.97 -5.58
N ILE A 96 3.06 -3.54 -5.29
CA ILE A 96 3.33 -2.54 -4.25
C ILE A 96 2.56 -1.24 -4.56
N LEU A 97 2.71 -0.73 -5.78
CA LEU A 97 2.10 0.54 -6.17
C LEU A 97 0.57 0.46 -6.20
N ILE A 98 -0.03 -0.68 -6.57
CA ILE A 98 -1.49 -0.85 -6.50
C ILE A 98 -1.99 -0.68 -5.07
N SER A 99 -1.32 -1.33 -4.09
CA SER A 99 -1.70 -1.18 -2.68
C SER A 99 -1.60 0.27 -2.21
N ILE A 100 -0.55 0.98 -2.61
CA ILE A 100 -0.38 2.40 -2.26
C ILE A 100 -1.42 3.28 -2.96
N MET A 101 -1.66 3.09 -4.26
CA MET A 101 -2.66 3.88 -5.01
C MET A 101 -4.07 3.66 -4.49
N VAL A 102 -4.43 2.44 -4.07
CA VAL A 102 -5.72 2.19 -3.42
C VAL A 102 -5.84 2.98 -2.12
N ASN A 103 -4.78 3.01 -1.30
CA ASN A 103 -4.78 3.79 -0.06
C ASN A 103 -4.93 5.30 -0.35
N VAL A 104 -4.17 5.84 -1.31
CA VAL A 104 -4.26 7.26 -1.73
C VAL A 104 -5.65 7.59 -2.27
N ILE A 105 -6.21 6.76 -3.15
CA ILE A 105 -7.55 6.99 -3.71
C ILE A 105 -8.63 6.98 -2.63
N VAL A 106 -8.55 6.04 -1.68
CA VAL A 106 -9.49 5.99 -0.56
C VAL A 106 -9.37 7.27 0.29
N PHE A 107 -8.14 7.67 0.62
CA PHE A 107 -7.89 8.92 1.34
C PHE A 107 -8.48 10.13 0.57
N ASP A 108 -8.21 10.22 -0.72
CA ASP A 108 -8.68 11.32 -1.57
C ASP A 108 -10.21 11.38 -1.66
N ILE A 109 -10.91 10.25 -1.76
CA ILE A 109 -12.38 10.23 -1.82
C ILE A 109 -13.02 10.77 -0.54
N PHE A 110 -12.41 10.52 0.62
CA PHE A 110 -13.01 10.89 1.90
C PHE A 110 -12.58 12.27 2.40
N PHE A 111 -11.43 12.79 1.98
CA PHE A 111 -10.84 13.99 2.58
C PHE A 111 -10.56 15.11 1.58
N LEU A 112 -10.53 14.87 0.27
CA LEU A 112 -10.27 15.94 -0.69
C LEU A 112 -11.55 16.52 -1.29
N ASP A 113 -11.63 17.85 -1.25
CA ASP A 113 -12.69 18.61 -1.91
C ASP A 113 -12.43 18.79 -3.42
N GLU A 114 -11.16 18.66 -3.84
CA GLU A 114 -10.73 18.79 -5.24
C GLU A 114 -10.35 17.46 -5.88
N TYR A 115 -10.96 17.15 -7.02
CA TYR A 115 -10.86 15.84 -7.68
C TYR A 115 -9.68 15.69 -8.66
N GLY A 116 -8.82 16.71 -8.80
CA GLY A 116 -7.69 16.67 -9.75
C GLY A 116 -6.62 15.65 -9.37
N ALA A 117 -6.25 15.59 -8.09
CA ALA A 117 -5.34 14.60 -7.54
C ALA A 117 -5.94 13.19 -7.64
N LEU A 118 -7.22 13.05 -7.27
CA LEU A 118 -7.95 11.79 -7.36
C LEU A 118 -7.97 11.24 -8.79
N ALA A 119 -8.28 12.08 -9.79
CA ALA A 119 -8.32 11.66 -11.19
C ALA A 119 -6.96 11.14 -11.65
N SER A 120 -5.87 11.81 -11.24
CA SER A 120 -4.51 11.39 -11.56
C SER A 120 -4.17 10.05 -10.91
N ALA A 121 -4.50 9.87 -9.61
CA ALA A 121 -4.30 8.62 -8.90
C ALA A 121 -5.05 7.45 -9.55
N ILE A 122 -6.29 7.67 -9.99
CA ILE A 122 -7.08 6.68 -10.73
C ILE A 122 -6.41 6.31 -12.05
N ILE A 123 -5.88 7.28 -12.81
CA ILE A 123 -5.15 7.00 -14.07
C ILE A 123 -3.93 6.13 -13.80
N TYR A 124 -3.15 6.43 -12.75
CA TYR A 124 -1.99 5.62 -12.38
C TYR A 124 -2.40 4.18 -12.00
N LEU A 125 -3.48 4.03 -11.23
CA LEU A 125 -4.04 2.72 -10.88
C LEU A 125 -4.47 1.93 -12.11
N LEU A 126 -5.14 2.56 -13.08
CA LEU A 126 -5.55 1.91 -14.33
C LEU A 126 -4.36 1.48 -15.18
N MET A 127 -3.27 2.28 -15.21
CA MET A 127 -2.04 1.89 -15.90
C MET A 127 -1.35 0.72 -15.21
N LEU A 128 -1.35 0.67 -13.88
CA LEU A 128 -0.82 -0.47 -13.11
C LEU A 128 -1.63 -1.75 -13.37
N PHE A 129 -2.97 -1.66 -13.41
CA PHE A 129 -3.80 -2.79 -13.80
C PHE A 129 -3.55 -3.22 -15.25
N THR A 130 -3.32 -2.27 -16.16
CA THR A 130 -2.94 -2.58 -17.54
C THR A 130 -1.65 -3.42 -17.60
N ILE A 131 -0.64 -3.07 -16.79
CA ILE A 131 0.61 -3.86 -16.67
C ILE A 131 0.31 -5.28 -16.18
N LEU A 132 -0.54 -5.44 -15.15
CA LEU A 132 -0.95 -6.77 -14.67
C LEU A 132 -1.67 -7.58 -15.76
N LEU A 133 -2.62 -6.97 -16.47
CA LEU A 133 -3.40 -7.62 -17.52
C LEU A 133 -2.53 -8.10 -18.69
N ILE A 134 -1.52 -7.31 -19.08
CA ILE A 134 -0.56 -7.69 -20.13
C ILE A 134 0.29 -8.90 -19.67
N ASN A 135 0.61 -8.99 -18.39
CA ASN A 135 1.43 -10.05 -17.81
C ASN A 135 0.60 -11.14 -17.07
N LYS A 136 -0.70 -11.26 -17.38
CA LYS A 136 -1.65 -12.12 -16.65
C LYS A 136 -1.23 -13.58 -16.52
N GLU A 137 -0.55 -14.12 -17.53
CA GLU A 137 -0.10 -15.52 -17.55
C GLU A 137 0.83 -15.82 -16.38
N LYS A 138 1.79 -14.92 -16.13
CA LYS A 138 2.72 -15.01 -14.98
C LYS A 138 2.00 -14.85 -13.64
N ILE A 139 1.03 -13.94 -13.57
CA ILE A 139 0.25 -13.73 -12.34
C ILE A 139 -0.56 -14.97 -11.99
N VAL A 140 -1.22 -15.60 -12.97
CA VAL A 140 -1.97 -16.84 -12.77
C VAL A 140 -1.05 -17.98 -12.34
N GLU A 141 0.15 -18.08 -12.92
CA GLU A 141 1.14 -19.07 -12.49
C GLU A 141 1.54 -18.87 -11.02
N VAL A 142 1.90 -17.65 -10.63
CA VAL A 142 2.22 -17.30 -9.23
C VAL A 142 1.04 -17.63 -8.31
N LEU A 143 -0.19 -17.27 -8.68
CA LEU A 143 -1.37 -17.57 -7.88
C LEU A 143 -1.60 -19.08 -7.73
N LYS A 144 -1.38 -19.88 -8.78
CA LYS A 144 -1.45 -21.34 -8.69
C LYS A 144 -0.40 -21.88 -7.73
N THR A 145 0.84 -21.42 -7.84
CA THR A 145 1.92 -21.81 -6.91
C THR A 145 1.62 -21.43 -5.47
N LEU A 146 0.98 -20.29 -5.23
CA LEU A 146 0.62 -19.82 -3.89
C LEU A 146 -0.63 -20.49 -3.31
N THR A 147 -1.48 -21.14 -4.14
CA THR A 147 -2.78 -21.69 -3.71
C THR A 147 -2.85 -23.22 -3.76
N HIS A 148 -2.04 -23.88 -4.60
CA HIS A 148 -1.92 -25.34 -4.60
C HIS A 148 -1.00 -25.78 -3.46
N PHE A 149 -1.61 -26.17 -2.34
CA PHE A 149 -0.95 -26.89 -1.27
C PHE A 149 -1.23 -28.37 -1.41
N ASP A 150 -0.20 -29.21 -1.29
CA ASP A 150 -0.36 -30.67 -1.29
C ASP A 150 -1.35 -31.08 -0.19
N GLU A 151 -2.29 -31.96 -0.54
CA GLU A 151 -3.20 -32.54 0.45
C GLU A 151 -2.39 -33.30 1.49
N LYS A 152 -2.41 -32.81 2.74
CA LYS A 152 -1.76 -33.53 3.85
C LYS A 152 -2.48 -34.85 4.09
N SER A 153 -1.67 -35.91 4.17
CA SER A 153 -2.02 -37.31 4.48
C SER A 153 -3.21 -37.50 5.44
N LYS A 154 -3.98 -38.59 5.22
CA LYS A 154 -5.14 -39.01 6.03
C LYS A 154 -4.72 -39.37 7.46
N ALA A 155 -4.58 -38.36 8.32
CA ALA A 155 -4.33 -38.54 9.74
C ALA A 155 -5.52 -39.22 10.45
N THR A 156 -5.22 -40.11 11.39
CA THR A 156 -6.20 -40.86 12.19
C THR A 156 -6.95 -39.92 13.15
N PHE A 157 -8.17 -40.26 13.56
CA PHE A 157 -8.98 -39.41 14.46
C PHE A 157 -8.25 -39.02 15.76
N LYS A 158 -7.48 -39.95 16.35
CA LYS A 158 -6.68 -39.70 17.57
C LYS A 158 -5.56 -38.70 17.34
N GLU A 159 -4.88 -38.77 16.19
CA GLU A 159 -3.81 -37.83 15.81
C GLU A 159 -4.37 -36.43 15.56
N LYS A 160 -5.57 -36.35 14.96
CA LYS A 160 -6.30 -35.09 14.81
C LYS A 160 -6.64 -34.47 16.17
N LEU A 161 -7.19 -35.24 17.12
CA LEU A 161 -7.53 -34.74 18.45
C LEU A 161 -6.30 -34.21 19.21
N ILE A 162 -5.20 -34.96 19.22
CA ILE A 162 -3.93 -34.54 19.85
C ILE A 162 -3.42 -33.26 19.18
N LYS A 163 -3.41 -33.22 17.84
CA LYS A 163 -2.98 -32.04 17.09
C LYS A 163 -3.82 -30.81 17.42
N TYR A 164 -5.15 -30.92 17.42
CA TYR A 164 -6.01 -29.78 17.75
C TYR A 164 -5.87 -29.34 19.21
N SER A 165 -5.67 -30.27 20.14
CA SER A 165 -5.41 -29.94 21.54
C SER A 165 -4.11 -29.13 21.71
N ILE A 166 -3.03 -29.55 21.04
CA ILE A 166 -1.76 -28.82 21.02
C ILE A 166 -1.93 -27.43 20.38
N ILE A 167 -2.68 -27.32 19.28
CA ILE A 167 -2.97 -26.04 18.63
C ILE A 167 -3.70 -25.10 19.60
N ILE A 168 -4.77 -25.57 20.25
CA ILE A 168 -5.54 -24.75 21.19
C ILE A 168 -4.66 -24.29 22.35
N LEU A 169 -3.90 -25.20 22.96
CA LEU A 169 -2.98 -24.85 24.04
C LEU A 169 -1.97 -23.79 23.59
N THR A 170 -1.39 -23.96 22.40
CA THR A 170 -0.42 -23.00 21.84
C THR A 170 -1.06 -21.63 21.61
N ILE A 171 -2.26 -21.58 21.03
CA ILE A 171 -3.02 -20.34 20.84
C ILE A 171 -3.31 -19.68 22.18
N SER A 172 -3.76 -20.43 23.20
CA SER A 172 -4.02 -19.90 24.54
C SER A 172 -2.76 -19.31 25.18
N VAL A 173 -1.63 -20.01 25.10
CA VAL A 173 -0.35 -19.52 25.64
C VAL A 173 0.09 -18.24 24.91
N VAL A 174 0.08 -18.24 23.58
CA VAL A 174 0.43 -17.06 22.77
C VAL A 174 -0.48 -15.89 23.10
N PHE A 175 -1.79 -16.13 23.26
CA PHE A 175 -2.75 -15.10 23.63
C PHE A 175 -2.45 -14.53 25.01
N THR A 176 -2.19 -15.37 26.02
CA THR A 176 -1.83 -14.90 27.37
C THR A 176 -0.55 -14.07 27.36
N ILE A 177 0.48 -14.51 26.63
CA ILE A 177 1.73 -13.75 26.46
C ILE A 177 1.44 -12.40 25.80
N ASN A 178 0.62 -12.37 24.74
CA ASN A 178 0.23 -11.13 24.08
C ASN A 178 -0.48 -10.16 25.04
N GLN A 179 -1.42 -10.64 25.86
CA GLN A 179 -2.11 -9.79 26.84
C GLN A 179 -1.15 -9.24 27.92
N LEU A 180 -0.18 -10.05 28.37
CA LEU A 180 0.85 -9.61 29.31
C LEU A 180 1.79 -8.56 28.69
N LEU A 181 2.16 -8.72 27.42
CA LEU A 181 2.98 -7.74 26.71
C LEU A 181 2.23 -6.41 26.53
N VAL A 182 0.94 -6.47 26.17
CA VAL A 182 0.10 -5.28 26.03
C VAL A 182 -0.08 -4.58 27.38
N SER A 183 -0.29 -5.32 28.47
CA SER A 183 -0.41 -4.71 29.80
C SER A 183 0.90 -4.10 30.31
N TRP A 184 2.04 -4.67 29.93
CA TRP A 184 3.37 -4.17 30.31
C TRP A 184 3.81 -2.95 29.50
N LEU A 185 3.61 -2.97 28.17
CA LEU A 185 3.94 -1.83 27.30
C LEU A 185 2.92 -0.68 27.43
N GLY A 186 1.75 -0.97 27.99
CA GLY A 186 0.63 -0.05 28.11
C GLY A 186 -0.07 0.19 26.77
N TYR A 187 -1.29 0.71 26.83
CA TYR A 187 -1.85 1.43 25.69
C TYR A 187 -1.03 2.73 25.62
N GLY A 188 -0.31 2.94 24.52
CA GLY A 188 0.68 4.01 24.41
C GLY A 188 0.18 5.35 24.96
N LYS A 189 1.07 6.09 25.63
CA LYS A 189 0.81 7.48 26.05
C LYS A 189 0.83 8.35 24.80
N GLY A 190 -0.26 8.31 24.04
CA GLY A 190 -0.61 9.33 23.06
C GLY A 190 -1.01 10.61 23.77
#